data_AF-A0A1G0SFA9-F1
#
_entry.id   AF-A0A1G0SFA9-F1
#
_cell.length_a   1.000
_cell.length_b   1.000
_cell.length_c   1.000
_cell.angle_alpha   90.00
_cell.angle_beta   90.00
_cell.angle_gamma   90.00
#
_symmetry.space_group_name_H-M   'P 1'
#
loop_
_entity.id
_entity.type
_entity.pdbx_description
1 polymer ?
#
loop_
_entity_poly.entity_id
_entity_poly.type
_entity_poly.pdbx_seq_one_letter_code
_entity_poly.pdbx_strand_id
1 'polypeptide(L)'
;MKTSFRVISFLLIPFFYLNAQSNFNIEQYKQFLQSHQNMITSQLLEMYDAGSFRNTININYDGTLYFDSIDAKYNLTDYEKSLIQNYGFMVSERLSMDSFGEALLQIYHQDLPVFVSTDAILHAFHISYDRILRDVELGILINRIDNILNQLNASMPQLHNTYSSNPGMLQMLKDVDVYITVPRKLFNTNSAPYYTDNNAVVNDIINQIMGEQGHVPYTLFSENCRIMDWSQFKPRGHYDDNQFPILRKYFRVMMWLGRTELYLLKPRSFPVYCEQQTFNDIKRQTIDAFLINEIFNLAGVQPLYNEVEDIIQFFVGYSDNVTLPNIQFLKSAIGLNNASELLDSLKLLEFQDTLKNQSFAYQYDVRTKICN
;
A
#
# COMPACT_ATOMS: atom_id res chain seq x y z
N MET A 1 29.60 -34.08 -56.22
CA MET A 1 28.47 -33.14 -56.21
C MET A 1 27.55 -33.48 -55.04
N LYS A 2 27.64 -32.73 -53.93
CA LYS A 2 26.67 -32.78 -52.83
C LYS A 2 25.90 -31.46 -52.87
N THR A 3 24.65 -31.47 -53.32
CA THR A 3 23.76 -30.32 -53.30
C THR A 3 23.05 -30.26 -51.95
N SER A 4 23.40 -29.27 -51.14
CA SER A 4 22.70 -28.92 -49.90
C SER A 4 21.41 -28.20 -50.24
N PHE A 5 20.26 -28.81 -49.91
CA PHE A 5 18.96 -28.14 -49.94
C PHE A 5 18.76 -27.43 -48.58
N ARG A 6 18.85 -26.10 -48.56
CA ARG A 6 18.44 -25.29 -47.41
C ARG A 6 16.94 -25.02 -47.55
N VAL A 7 16.13 -25.68 -46.73
CA VAL A 7 14.72 -25.35 -46.58
C VAL A 7 14.64 -24.13 -45.66
N ILE A 8 14.32 -22.97 -46.22
CA ILE A 8 13.97 -21.76 -45.46
C ILE A 8 12.52 -21.95 -45.04
N SER A 9 12.31 -22.33 -43.78
CA SER A 9 10.98 -22.36 -43.19
C SER A 9 10.54 -20.93 -42.90
N PHE A 10 9.70 -20.36 -43.76
CA PHE A 10 8.99 -19.12 -43.46
C PHE A 10 7.91 -19.44 -42.42
N LEU A 11 8.15 -19.04 -41.18
CA LEU A 11 7.17 -19.06 -40.10
C LEU A 11 6.16 -17.94 -40.38
N LEU A 12 5.15 -18.25 -41.19
CA LEU A 12 3.95 -17.43 -41.35
C LEU A 12 3.21 -17.47 -40.02
N ILE A 13 3.44 -16.47 -39.17
CA ILE A 13 2.60 -16.19 -38.01
C ILE A 13 1.32 -15.58 -38.59
N PRO A 14 0.17 -16.28 -38.57
CA PRO A 14 -1.07 -15.62 -38.92
C PRO A 14 -1.31 -14.58 -37.82
N PHE A 15 -1.33 -13.30 -38.19
CA PHE A 15 -1.89 -12.23 -37.38
C PHE A 15 -3.39 -12.52 -37.22
N PHE A 16 -3.74 -13.41 -36.30
CA PHE A 16 -5.07 -13.38 -35.72
C PHE A 16 -5.14 -12.09 -34.91
N TYR A 17 -5.94 -11.15 -35.41
CA TYR A 17 -6.44 -10.05 -34.60
C TYR A 17 -7.20 -10.67 -33.43
N LEU A 18 -6.50 -10.87 -32.30
CA LEU A 18 -7.15 -11.00 -31.01
C LEU A 18 -7.87 -9.68 -30.79
N ASN A 19 -9.17 -9.66 -31.07
CA ASN A 19 -10.04 -8.58 -30.60
C ASN A 19 -10.12 -8.71 -29.08
N ALA A 20 -9.13 -8.17 -28.37
CA ALA A 20 -9.36 -7.66 -27.02
C ALA A 20 -10.59 -6.76 -27.09
N GLN A 21 -11.50 -6.81 -26.12
CA GLN A 21 -12.75 -6.03 -26.11
C GLN A 21 -12.51 -4.60 -26.62
N SER A 22 -12.80 -4.36 -27.89
CA SER A 22 -12.31 -3.19 -28.64
C SER A 22 -13.33 -2.06 -28.68
N ASN A 23 -14.40 -2.15 -27.90
CA ASN A 23 -15.51 -1.19 -27.92
C ASN A 23 -15.52 -0.26 -26.70
N PHE A 24 -14.41 -0.16 -25.95
CA PHE A 24 -14.33 0.83 -24.88
C PHE A 24 -14.12 2.23 -25.48
N ASN A 25 -15.17 3.06 -25.44
CA ASN A 25 -15.12 4.46 -25.85
C ASN A 25 -15.08 5.35 -24.61
N ILE A 26 -13.94 6.04 -24.43
CA ILE A 26 -13.70 6.92 -23.27
C ILE A 26 -14.75 8.04 -23.17
N GLU A 27 -15.20 8.59 -24.29
CA GLU A 27 -16.20 9.68 -24.28
C GLU A 27 -17.58 9.16 -23.90
N GLN A 28 -17.96 7.96 -24.36
CA GLN A 28 -19.19 7.30 -23.90
C GLN A 28 -19.13 6.97 -22.40
N TYR A 29 -17.98 6.54 -21.89
CA TYR A 29 -17.78 6.29 -20.46
C TYR A 29 -17.88 7.58 -19.64
N LYS A 30 -17.24 8.67 -20.08
CA LYS A 30 -17.38 10.00 -19.43
C LYS A 30 -18.82 10.49 -19.43
N GLN A 31 -19.53 10.36 -20.55
CA GLN A 31 -20.95 10.71 -20.64
C GLN A 31 -21.81 9.87 -19.69
N PHE A 32 -21.53 8.56 -19.61
CA PHE A 32 -22.19 7.65 -18.69
C PHE A 32 -21.96 8.05 -17.22
N LEU A 33 -20.72 8.40 -16.84
CA LEU A 33 -20.44 8.90 -15.50
C LEU A 33 -21.17 10.22 -15.21
N GLN A 34 -21.21 11.13 -16.18
CA GLN A 34 -21.85 12.44 -16.03
C GLN A 34 -23.38 12.34 -15.92
N SER A 35 -24.01 11.41 -16.64
CA SER A 35 -25.45 11.18 -16.58
C SER A 35 -25.91 10.43 -15.32
N HIS A 36 -24.99 9.81 -14.58
CA HIS A 36 -25.29 8.95 -13.43
C HIS A 36 -24.58 9.39 -12.12
N GLN A 37 -24.16 10.64 -12.00
CA GLN A 37 -23.39 11.16 -10.84
C GLN A 37 -24.08 10.94 -9.49
N ASN A 38 -25.41 10.91 -9.46
CA ASN A 38 -26.22 10.72 -8.23
C ASN A 38 -26.93 9.36 -8.18
N MET A 39 -26.48 8.39 -8.99
CA MET A 39 -27.08 7.05 -9.03
C MET A 39 -26.88 6.35 -7.70
N ILE A 40 -27.96 5.83 -7.13
CA ILE A 40 -27.91 4.99 -5.92
C ILE A 40 -27.70 3.52 -6.30
N THR A 41 -27.17 2.71 -5.37
CA THR A 41 -26.84 1.30 -5.60
C THR A 41 -27.99 0.49 -6.21
N SER A 42 -29.24 0.73 -5.80
CA SER A 42 -30.40 0.01 -6.36
C SER A 42 -30.62 0.31 -7.83
N GLN A 43 -30.45 1.56 -8.27
CA GLN A 43 -30.59 1.97 -9.67
C GLN A 43 -29.49 1.37 -10.54
N LEU A 44 -28.27 1.22 -10.00
CA LEU A 44 -27.18 0.55 -10.70
C LEU A 44 -27.48 -0.93 -10.89
N LEU A 45 -27.99 -1.61 -9.85
CA LEU A 45 -28.37 -3.02 -9.90
C LEU A 45 -29.60 -3.27 -10.79
N GLU A 46 -30.49 -2.30 -10.97
CA GLU A 46 -31.58 -2.37 -11.96
C GLU A 46 -31.03 -2.31 -13.40
N MET A 47 -29.98 -1.53 -13.64
CA MET A 47 -29.36 -1.39 -14.95
C MET A 47 -28.46 -2.59 -15.30
N TYR A 48 -27.74 -3.10 -14.30
CA TYR A 48 -26.86 -4.25 -14.41
C TYR A 48 -27.15 -5.18 -13.24
N ASP A 49 -28.10 -6.10 -13.46
CA ASP A 49 -28.45 -7.11 -12.46
C ASP A 49 -27.21 -7.94 -12.10
N ALA A 50 -26.75 -7.81 -10.85
CA ALA A 50 -25.65 -8.60 -10.31
C ALA A 50 -26.08 -10.06 -10.03
N GLY A 51 -27.37 -10.37 -10.15
CA GLY A 51 -27.96 -11.67 -9.89
C GLY A 51 -28.11 -11.96 -8.40
N SER A 52 -28.71 -13.12 -8.10
CA SER A 52 -28.77 -13.65 -6.73
C SER A 52 -27.52 -14.46 -6.40
N PHE A 53 -26.76 -14.02 -5.40
CA PHE A 53 -25.69 -14.83 -4.80
C PHE A 53 -26.31 -15.98 -3.99
N ARG A 54 -26.10 -17.20 -4.46
CA ARG A 54 -26.57 -18.42 -3.76
C ARG A 54 -25.39 -19.10 -3.08
N ASN A 55 -25.61 -19.61 -1.88
CA ASN A 55 -24.60 -20.38 -1.14
C ASN A 55 -24.30 -21.74 -1.81
N THR A 56 -25.25 -22.28 -2.58
CA THR A 56 -25.10 -23.51 -3.35
C THR A 56 -25.80 -23.40 -4.70
N ILE A 57 -25.29 -24.12 -5.69
CA ILE A 57 -25.85 -24.22 -7.03
C ILE A 57 -26.65 -25.51 -7.19
N ASN A 58 -26.23 -26.60 -6.53
CA ASN A 58 -26.86 -27.93 -6.62
C ASN A 58 -27.02 -28.38 -8.09
N ILE A 59 -25.91 -28.40 -8.84
CA ILE A 59 -25.89 -28.79 -10.24
C ILE A 59 -26.06 -30.30 -10.39
N ASN A 60 -26.78 -30.73 -11.42
CA ASN A 60 -26.64 -32.11 -11.88
C ASN A 60 -25.47 -32.15 -12.88
N TYR A 61 -24.39 -32.85 -12.53
CA TYR A 61 -23.25 -33.01 -13.42
C TYR A 61 -23.49 -34.11 -14.48
N ASP A 62 -24.55 -34.91 -14.37
CA ASP A 62 -24.93 -35.90 -15.39
C ASP A 62 -25.20 -35.21 -16.73
N GLY A 63 -24.39 -35.53 -17.74
CA GLY A 63 -24.47 -34.90 -19.07
C GLY A 63 -23.62 -33.63 -19.24
N THR A 64 -22.86 -33.23 -18.22
CA THR A 64 -21.83 -32.19 -18.37
C THR A 64 -20.71 -32.68 -19.29
N LEU A 65 -20.31 -31.83 -20.24
CA LEU A 65 -19.24 -32.16 -21.18
C LEU A 65 -17.95 -32.53 -20.43
N TYR A 66 -17.34 -33.65 -20.82
CA TYR A 66 -16.06 -34.17 -20.33
C TYR A 66 -15.99 -34.57 -18.85
N PHE A 67 -17.10 -34.58 -18.10
CA PHE A 67 -17.09 -34.96 -16.69
C PHE A 67 -16.66 -36.42 -16.49
N ASP A 68 -17.12 -37.32 -17.36
CA ASP A 68 -16.73 -38.73 -17.40
C ASP A 68 -15.21 -38.92 -17.56
N SER A 69 -14.60 -38.13 -18.44
CA SER A 69 -13.18 -38.14 -18.75
C SER A 69 -12.37 -37.59 -17.58
N ILE A 70 -12.83 -36.51 -16.95
CA ILE A 70 -12.20 -35.91 -15.77
C ILE A 70 -12.25 -36.90 -14.59
N ASP A 71 -13.41 -37.52 -14.34
CA ASP A 71 -13.59 -38.50 -13.27
C ASP A 71 -12.66 -39.71 -13.45
N ALA A 72 -12.58 -40.24 -14.68
CA ALA A 72 -11.72 -41.38 -14.99
C ALA A 72 -10.22 -41.06 -14.88
N LYS A 73 -9.78 -39.86 -15.28
CA LYS A 73 -8.36 -39.47 -15.25
C LYS A 73 -7.87 -39.14 -13.84
N TYR A 74 -8.69 -38.45 -13.04
CA TYR A 74 -8.32 -38.01 -11.69
C TYR A 74 -8.82 -38.91 -10.56
N ASN A 75 -9.64 -39.91 -10.88
CA ASN A 75 -10.32 -40.81 -9.94
C ASN A 75 -10.98 -40.01 -8.81
N LEU A 76 -12.00 -39.21 -9.16
CA LEU A 76 -12.64 -38.34 -8.18
C LEU A 76 -13.38 -39.17 -7.13
N THR A 77 -13.17 -38.80 -5.87
CA THR A 77 -13.86 -39.41 -4.74
C THR A 77 -15.32 -38.96 -4.68
N ASP A 78 -16.17 -39.74 -4.00
CA ASP A 78 -17.58 -39.36 -3.79
C ASP A 78 -17.72 -38.02 -3.07
N TYR A 79 -16.76 -37.69 -2.19
CA TYR A 79 -16.73 -36.40 -1.50
C TYR A 79 -16.43 -35.25 -2.48
N GLU A 80 -15.40 -35.38 -3.33
CA GLU A 80 -15.08 -34.39 -4.37
C GLU A 80 -16.25 -34.18 -5.34
N LYS A 81 -16.93 -35.27 -5.74
CA LYS A 81 -18.15 -35.22 -6.56
C LYS A 81 -19.29 -34.48 -5.86
N SER A 82 -19.45 -34.67 -4.55
CA SER A 82 -20.46 -33.96 -3.77
C SER A 82 -20.20 -32.45 -3.69
N LEU A 83 -18.92 -32.03 -3.66
CA LEU A 83 -18.55 -30.62 -3.70
C LEU A 83 -18.87 -29.99 -5.06
N ILE A 84 -18.55 -30.69 -6.16
CA ILE A 84 -18.90 -30.24 -7.52
C ILE A 84 -20.42 -30.09 -7.64
N GLN A 85 -21.19 -31.06 -7.13
CA GLN A 85 -22.66 -31.00 -7.14
C GLN A 85 -23.17 -29.76 -6.37
N ASN A 86 -22.69 -29.53 -5.16
CA ASN A 86 -23.19 -28.46 -4.31
C ASN A 86 -22.75 -27.07 -4.78
N TYR A 87 -21.50 -26.92 -5.21
CA TYR A 87 -20.86 -25.60 -5.43
C TYR A 87 -20.48 -25.33 -6.89
N GLY A 88 -20.52 -26.33 -7.77
CA GLY A 88 -20.08 -26.21 -9.17
C GLY A 88 -18.57 -26.28 -9.38
N PHE A 89 -17.78 -26.33 -8.31
CA PHE A 89 -16.33 -26.51 -8.34
C PHE A 89 -15.86 -27.22 -7.07
N MET A 90 -14.60 -27.65 -7.07
CA MET A 90 -13.93 -28.20 -5.88
C MET A 90 -12.44 -27.86 -5.91
N VAL A 91 -11.81 -27.90 -4.75
CA VAL A 91 -10.36 -27.78 -4.61
C VAL A 91 -9.86 -29.04 -3.91
N SER A 92 -8.85 -29.69 -4.50
CA SER A 92 -8.32 -30.96 -4.00
C SER A 92 -6.82 -30.85 -3.73
N GLU A 93 -6.43 -30.97 -2.46
CA GLU A 93 -5.02 -31.05 -2.06
C GLU A 93 -4.35 -32.33 -2.57
N ARG A 94 -5.12 -33.41 -2.75
CA ARG A 94 -4.65 -34.69 -3.32
C ARG A 94 -4.14 -34.51 -4.76
N LEU A 95 -4.73 -33.58 -5.50
CA LEU A 95 -4.39 -33.26 -6.89
C LEU A 95 -3.46 -32.04 -6.98
N SER A 96 -2.81 -31.65 -5.88
CA SER A 96 -1.85 -30.56 -5.88
C SER A 96 -0.64 -30.85 -6.78
N MET A 97 -0.12 -29.78 -7.38
CA MET A 97 1.05 -29.80 -8.26
C MET A 97 2.03 -28.74 -7.76
N ASP A 98 3.30 -28.85 -8.13
CA ASP A 98 4.35 -27.94 -7.66
C ASP A 98 4.20 -26.53 -8.26
N SER A 99 3.55 -26.43 -9.43
CA SER A 99 3.27 -25.14 -10.05
C SER A 99 1.95 -25.13 -10.83
N PHE A 100 1.39 -23.93 -10.96
CA PHE A 100 0.22 -23.69 -11.81
C PHE A 100 0.47 -24.08 -13.28
N GLY A 101 1.68 -23.84 -13.80
CA GLY A 101 2.05 -24.21 -15.16
C GLY A 101 2.07 -25.72 -15.39
N GLU A 102 2.56 -26.48 -14.40
CA GLU A 102 2.53 -27.94 -14.42
C GLU A 102 1.10 -28.48 -14.39
N ALA A 103 0.23 -27.89 -13.57
CA ALA A 103 -1.18 -28.28 -13.53
C ALA A 103 -1.86 -28.12 -14.89
N LEU A 104 -1.65 -26.99 -15.58
CA LEU A 104 -2.19 -26.78 -16.93
C LEU A 104 -1.60 -27.77 -17.96
N LEU A 105 -0.30 -28.02 -17.89
CA LEU A 105 0.39 -28.95 -18.80
C LEU A 105 -0.09 -30.39 -18.59
N GLN A 106 -0.37 -30.79 -17.35
CA GLN A 106 -0.93 -32.09 -17.04
C GLN A 106 -2.32 -32.28 -17.64
N ILE A 107 -3.21 -31.30 -17.48
CA ILE A 107 -4.56 -31.33 -18.08
C ILE A 107 -4.45 -31.49 -19.60
N TYR A 108 -3.54 -30.72 -20.22
CA TYR A 108 -3.27 -30.82 -21.65
C TYR A 108 -2.74 -32.21 -22.06
N HIS A 109 -1.76 -32.76 -21.35
CA HIS A 109 -1.21 -34.10 -21.62
C HIS A 109 -2.20 -35.24 -21.37
N GLN A 110 -3.24 -35.01 -20.57
CA GLN A 110 -4.32 -35.98 -20.35
C GLN A 110 -5.43 -35.88 -21.40
N ASP A 111 -5.30 -35.00 -22.39
CA ASP A 111 -6.32 -34.68 -23.41
C ASP A 111 -7.64 -34.17 -22.79
N LEU A 112 -7.54 -33.45 -21.66
CA LEU A 112 -8.68 -32.85 -20.98
C LEU A 112 -8.86 -31.37 -21.38
N PRO A 113 -10.08 -30.80 -21.29
CA PRO A 113 -10.31 -29.40 -21.61
C PRO A 113 -9.58 -28.48 -20.62
N VAL A 114 -8.66 -27.66 -21.13
CA VAL A 114 -7.92 -26.66 -20.35
C VAL A 114 -8.65 -25.31 -20.40
N PHE A 115 -9.04 -24.80 -19.24
CA PHE A 115 -9.54 -23.42 -19.11
C PHE A 115 -8.39 -22.49 -18.71
N VAL A 116 -8.03 -21.56 -19.59
CA VAL A 116 -7.04 -20.51 -19.31
C VAL A 116 -7.79 -19.21 -19.03
N SER A 117 -7.80 -18.79 -17.76
CA SER A 117 -8.39 -17.51 -17.36
C SER A 117 -7.44 -16.36 -17.66
N THR A 118 -7.96 -15.12 -17.61
CA THR A 118 -7.11 -13.92 -17.67
C THR A 118 -6.11 -13.89 -16.51
N ASP A 119 -6.52 -14.35 -15.32
CA ASP A 119 -5.67 -14.39 -14.14
C ASP A 119 -4.45 -15.31 -14.32
N ALA A 120 -4.61 -16.41 -15.07
CA ALA A 120 -3.49 -17.29 -15.41
C ALA A 120 -2.36 -16.54 -16.15
N ILE A 121 -2.74 -15.61 -17.03
CA ILE A 121 -1.82 -14.77 -17.80
C ILE A 121 -1.27 -13.65 -16.91
N LEU A 122 -2.13 -12.97 -16.17
CA LEU A 122 -1.75 -11.87 -15.28
C LEU A 122 -0.85 -12.33 -14.12
N HIS A 123 -0.95 -13.59 -13.69
CA HIS A 123 -0.10 -14.16 -12.66
C HIS A 123 1.39 -14.15 -13.06
N ALA A 124 1.71 -14.47 -14.32
CA ALA A 124 3.10 -14.40 -14.81
C ALA A 124 3.64 -12.96 -14.78
N PHE A 125 2.79 -11.98 -15.09
CA PHE A 125 3.12 -10.56 -14.98
C PHE A 125 3.32 -10.16 -13.51
N HIS A 126 2.42 -10.58 -12.61
CA HIS A 126 2.50 -10.31 -11.19
C HIS A 126 3.78 -10.86 -10.55
N ILE A 127 4.15 -12.10 -10.84
CA ILE A 127 5.42 -12.69 -10.35
C ILE A 127 6.63 -11.88 -10.85
N SER A 128 6.61 -11.45 -12.11
CA SER A 128 7.70 -10.68 -12.69
C SER A 128 7.83 -9.31 -12.00
N TYR A 129 6.69 -8.64 -11.79
CA TYR A 129 6.61 -7.38 -11.05
C TYR A 129 7.10 -7.53 -9.61
N ASP A 130 6.62 -8.54 -8.88
CA ASP A 130 7.00 -8.83 -7.50
C ASP A 130 8.51 -9.04 -7.35
N ARG A 131 9.12 -9.81 -8.25
CA ARG A 131 10.58 -10.01 -8.28
C ARG A 131 11.35 -8.73 -8.54
N ILE A 132 10.93 -7.94 -9.52
CA ILE A 132 11.58 -6.66 -9.84
C ILE A 132 11.49 -5.72 -8.63
N LEU A 133 10.32 -5.61 -8.01
CA LEU A 133 10.12 -4.79 -6.82
C LEU A 133 11.04 -5.25 -5.68
N ARG A 134 11.06 -6.56 -5.37
CA ARG A 134 11.93 -7.12 -4.34
C ARG A 134 13.41 -6.85 -4.61
N ASP A 135 13.86 -6.99 -5.87
CA ASP A 135 15.26 -6.74 -6.24
C ASP A 135 15.63 -5.25 -6.10
N VAL A 136 14.72 -4.34 -6.44
CA VAL A 136 14.89 -2.89 -6.23
C VAL A 136 14.90 -2.55 -4.73
N GLU A 137 14.05 -3.19 -3.93
CA GLU A 137 14.02 -3.01 -2.48
C GLU A 137 15.33 -3.43 -1.83
N LEU A 138 15.81 -4.64 -2.16
CA LEU A 138 17.07 -5.19 -1.67
C LEU A 138 18.29 -4.41 -2.17
N GLY A 139 18.31 -4.05 -3.45
CA GLY A 139 19.47 -3.42 -4.08
C GLY A 139 19.59 -1.93 -3.79
N ILE A 140 18.47 -1.22 -3.62
CA ILE A 140 18.42 0.25 -3.59
C ILE A 140 17.69 0.74 -2.35
N LEU A 141 16.37 0.50 -2.23
CA LEU A 141 15.52 1.24 -1.30
C LEU A 141 15.90 1.05 0.17
N ILE A 142 16.22 -0.18 0.59
CA ILE A 142 16.58 -0.47 1.98
C ILE A 142 17.75 0.41 2.46
N ASN A 143 18.84 0.43 1.70
CA ASN A 143 20.04 1.20 2.06
C ASN A 143 19.79 2.71 2.00
N ARG A 144 18.97 3.16 1.04
CA ARG A 144 18.62 4.58 0.88
C ARG A 144 17.82 5.08 2.06
N ILE A 145 16.79 4.34 2.47
CA ILE A 145 15.93 4.73 3.58
C ILE A 145 16.68 4.67 4.91
N ASP A 146 17.50 3.64 5.15
CA ASP A 146 18.35 3.60 6.35
C ASP A 146 19.30 4.81 6.42
N ASN A 147 19.90 5.21 5.29
CA ASN A 147 20.77 6.39 5.23
C ASN A 147 19.99 7.69 5.50
N ILE A 148 18.81 7.88 4.88
CA ILE A 148 17.94 9.04 5.17
C ILE A 148 17.67 9.12 6.67
N LEU A 149 17.18 8.03 7.28
CA LEU A 149 16.81 8.00 8.69
C LEU A 149 17.99 8.33 9.61
N ASN A 150 19.19 7.80 9.31
CA ASN A 150 20.40 8.09 10.08
C ASN A 150 20.84 9.56 9.95
N GLN A 151 20.74 10.15 8.76
CA GLN A 151 21.06 11.57 8.55
C GLN A 151 20.04 12.50 9.21
N LEU A 152 18.75 12.14 9.20
CA LEU A 152 17.73 12.88 9.94
C LEU A 152 18.02 12.86 11.45
N ASN A 153 18.30 11.68 12.03
CA ASN A 153 18.63 11.60 13.45
C ASN A 153 19.91 12.37 13.81
N ALA A 154 20.94 12.33 12.98
CA ALA A 154 22.17 13.11 13.17
C ALA A 154 21.94 14.63 13.13
N SER A 155 20.84 15.07 12.49
CA SER A 155 20.44 16.49 12.39
C SER A 155 19.54 16.95 13.54
N MET A 156 19.09 16.04 14.43
CA MET A 156 18.28 16.38 15.60
C MET A 156 18.92 17.44 16.53
N PRO A 157 20.24 17.44 16.81
CA PRO A 157 20.85 18.48 17.63
C PRO A 157 20.71 19.89 17.02
N GLN A 158 20.81 20.00 15.69
CA GLN A 158 20.66 21.29 14.99
C GLN A 158 19.21 21.78 15.06
N LEU A 159 18.25 20.88 14.84
CA LEU A 159 16.83 21.19 14.98
C LEU A 159 16.49 21.59 16.43
N HIS A 160 17.02 20.85 17.41
CA HIS A 160 16.86 21.16 18.83
C HIS A 160 17.37 22.58 19.14
N ASN A 161 18.61 22.92 18.74
CA ASN A 161 19.19 24.23 19.03
C ASN A 161 18.40 25.40 18.42
N THR A 162 17.67 25.16 17.33
CA THR A 162 16.85 26.17 16.67
C THR A 162 15.60 26.54 17.48
N TYR A 163 15.01 25.57 18.18
CA TYR A 163 13.68 25.74 18.78
C TYR A 163 13.63 25.52 20.30
N SER A 164 14.67 24.97 20.92
CA SER A 164 14.66 24.58 22.35
C SER A 164 14.50 25.75 23.32
N SER A 165 14.78 26.97 22.88
CA SER A 165 14.53 28.19 23.67
C SER A 165 13.04 28.51 23.84
N ASN A 166 12.16 27.95 23.01
CA ASN A 166 10.71 28.13 23.10
C ASN A 166 10.07 26.89 23.75
N PRO A 167 9.57 26.98 25.00
CA PRO A 167 8.95 25.84 25.70
C PRO A 167 7.77 25.22 24.94
N GLY A 168 7.05 26.02 24.15
CA GLY A 168 5.93 25.54 23.34
C GLY A 168 6.33 24.56 22.24
N MET A 169 7.61 24.55 21.82
CA MET A 169 8.10 23.67 20.75
C MET A 169 8.61 22.31 21.26
N LEU A 170 8.86 22.17 22.57
CA LEU A 170 9.58 21.03 23.11
C LEU A 170 8.84 19.70 22.88
N GLN A 171 7.51 19.70 22.97
CA GLN A 171 6.72 18.49 22.74
C GLN A 171 6.85 18.01 21.28
N MET A 172 6.71 18.92 20.31
CA MET A 172 6.81 18.58 18.89
C MET A 172 8.22 18.16 18.47
N LEU A 173 9.26 18.75 19.09
CA LEU A 173 10.63 18.25 18.90
C LEU A 173 10.80 16.80 19.40
N LYS A 174 10.16 16.46 20.53
CA LYS A 174 10.15 15.08 21.05
C LYS A 174 9.34 14.15 20.13
N ASP A 175 8.26 14.63 19.54
CA ASP A 175 7.43 13.86 18.61
C ASP A 175 8.18 13.51 17.31
N VAL A 176 8.87 14.48 16.71
CA VAL A 176 9.71 14.25 15.54
C VAL A 176 10.85 13.27 15.84
N ASP A 177 11.44 13.35 17.03
CA ASP A 177 12.43 12.36 17.48
C ASP A 177 11.85 10.95 17.58
N VAL A 178 10.63 10.78 18.11
CA VAL A 178 9.93 9.48 18.11
C VAL A 178 9.67 9.01 16.67
N TYR A 179 9.15 9.88 15.81
CA TYR A 179 8.84 9.57 14.41
C TYR A 179 10.04 9.03 13.64
N ILE A 180 11.23 9.60 13.86
CA ILE A 180 12.49 9.17 13.22
C ILE A 180 13.09 7.94 13.92
N THR A 181 12.98 7.85 15.25
CA THR A 181 13.65 6.81 16.01
C THR A 181 12.99 5.44 15.87
N VAL A 182 11.66 5.37 15.83
CA VAL A 182 10.93 4.10 15.66
C VAL A 182 11.42 3.29 14.44
N PRO A 183 11.47 3.84 13.21
CA PRO A 183 11.92 3.09 12.04
C PRO A 183 13.42 2.76 12.09
N ARG A 184 14.26 3.63 12.67
CA ARG A 184 15.67 3.29 12.93
C ARG A 184 15.82 2.10 13.87
N LYS A 185 14.96 2.02 14.88
CA LYS A 185 14.96 0.92 15.85
C LYS A 185 14.46 -0.39 15.23
N LEU A 186 13.54 -0.31 14.26
CA LEU A 186 13.10 -1.46 13.45
C LEU A 186 14.23 -2.02 12.56
N PHE A 187 15.08 -1.16 11.98
CA PHE A 187 16.28 -1.62 11.25
C PHE A 187 17.36 -2.18 12.20
N ASN A 188 17.71 -1.40 13.23
CA ASN A 188 18.75 -1.71 14.19
C ASN A 188 18.25 -1.47 15.62
N THR A 189 18.13 -2.54 16.41
CA THR A 189 17.58 -2.53 17.77
C THR A 189 18.37 -1.66 18.75
N ASN A 190 19.63 -1.35 18.43
CA ASN A 190 20.49 -0.49 19.25
C ASN A 190 20.28 1.00 18.99
N SER A 191 19.45 1.38 18.01
CA SER A 191 19.12 2.78 17.75
C SER A 191 18.37 3.38 18.93
N ALA A 192 18.85 4.53 19.39
CA ALA A 192 18.28 5.27 20.52
C ALA A 192 17.72 6.63 20.05
N PRO A 193 16.68 7.14 20.74
CA PRO A 193 16.18 8.49 20.51
C PRO A 193 17.20 9.55 20.94
N TYR A 194 17.11 10.74 20.35
CA TYR A 194 17.88 11.91 20.79
C TYR A 194 17.44 12.36 22.18
N TYR A 195 16.12 12.42 22.43
CA TYR A 195 15.60 12.68 23.77
C TYR A 195 15.46 11.37 24.54
N THR A 196 16.24 11.22 25.62
CA THR A 196 16.25 9.99 26.42
C THR A 196 14.89 9.65 27.03
N ASP A 197 14.06 10.67 27.30
CA ASP A 197 12.70 10.49 27.82
C ASP A 197 11.78 9.74 26.84
N ASN A 198 12.09 9.77 25.53
CA ASN A 198 11.31 9.08 24.50
C ASN A 198 11.51 7.57 24.49
N ASN A 199 12.49 7.03 25.24
CA ASN A 199 12.77 5.59 25.25
C ASN A 199 11.54 4.75 25.62
N ALA A 200 10.75 5.19 26.60
CA ALA A 200 9.55 4.47 27.02
C ALA A 200 8.51 4.40 25.90
N VAL A 201 8.21 5.55 25.26
CA VAL A 201 7.24 5.65 24.15
C VAL A 201 7.72 4.86 22.93
N VAL A 202 8.99 4.99 22.55
CA VAL A 202 9.57 4.24 21.42
C VAL A 202 9.50 2.74 21.67
N ASN A 203 9.85 2.27 22.87
CA ASN A 203 9.78 0.84 23.20
C ASN A 203 8.34 0.32 23.21
N ASP A 204 7.41 1.11 23.73
CA ASP A 204 5.98 0.77 23.69
C ASP A 204 5.47 0.65 22.24
N ILE A 205 5.77 1.63 21.37
CA ILE A 205 5.43 1.55 19.94
C ILE A 205 6.02 0.31 19.28
N ILE A 206 7.29 -0.02 19.55
CA ILE A 206 7.91 -1.24 19.02
C ILE A 206 7.19 -2.49 19.52
N ASN A 207 6.77 -2.53 20.79
CA ASN A 207 5.99 -3.65 21.33
C ASN A 207 4.61 -3.76 20.67
N GLN A 208 3.93 -2.65 20.40
CA GLN A 208 2.66 -2.65 19.67
C GLN A 208 2.82 -3.18 18.24
N ILE A 209 3.85 -2.70 17.53
CA ILE A 209 4.21 -3.15 16.18
C ILE A 209 4.47 -4.66 16.15
N MET A 210 5.24 -5.18 17.12
CA MET A 210 5.55 -6.61 17.22
C MET A 210 4.38 -7.44 17.75
N GLY A 211 3.43 -6.84 18.47
CA GLY A 211 2.23 -7.48 18.95
C GLY A 211 1.17 -7.70 17.87
N GLU A 212 1.25 -6.95 16.75
CA GLU A 212 0.44 -7.11 15.54
C GLU A 212 -1.10 -7.13 15.81
N GLN A 213 -1.54 -6.43 16.87
CA GLN A 213 -2.95 -6.36 17.25
C GLN A 213 -3.70 -5.29 16.45
N GLY A 214 -4.89 -5.62 15.96
CA GLY A 214 -5.73 -4.65 15.25
C GLY A 214 -6.58 -3.80 16.18
N HIS A 215 -6.95 -2.61 15.72
CA HIS A 215 -7.96 -1.73 16.33
C HIS A 215 -7.66 -1.32 17.79
N VAL A 216 -6.41 -0.97 18.09
CA VAL A 216 -5.99 -0.56 19.44
C VAL A 216 -6.04 0.97 19.56
N PRO A 217 -6.78 1.54 20.53
CA PRO A 217 -6.70 2.96 20.84
C PRO A 217 -5.28 3.35 21.28
N TYR A 218 -4.71 4.35 20.64
CA TYR A 218 -3.36 4.82 20.93
C TYR A 218 -3.26 6.33 20.75
N THR A 219 -2.56 7.00 21.67
CA THR A 219 -2.32 8.44 21.63
C THR A 219 -0.95 8.69 21.02
N LEU A 220 -0.92 9.02 19.72
CA LEU A 220 0.30 9.27 18.96
C LEU A 220 0.27 10.68 18.39
N PHE A 221 1.18 11.54 18.87
CA PHE A 221 1.32 12.95 18.47
C PHE A 221 0.07 13.80 18.70
N SER A 222 -0.73 13.42 19.68
CA SER A 222 -1.98 14.06 20.09
C SER A 222 -2.20 13.88 21.59
N GLU A 223 -3.23 14.48 22.15
CA GLU A 223 -3.81 14.14 23.45
C GLU A 223 -4.94 13.12 23.27
N ASN A 224 -5.80 13.35 22.28
CA ASN A 224 -6.89 12.42 21.96
C ASN A 224 -6.39 11.20 21.20
N CYS A 225 -6.86 10.02 21.57
CA CYS A 225 -6.44 8.78 20.91
C CYS A 225 -6.92 8.69 19.46
N ARG A 226 -6.29 7.79 18.71
CA ARG A 226 -6.78 7.27 17.44
C ARG A 226 -6.69 5.76 17.45
N ILE A 227 -7.47 5.11 16.59
CA ILE A 227 -7.45 3.66 16.46
C ILE A 227 -6.32 3.28 15.52
N MET A 228 -5.30 2.63 16.06
CA MET A 228 -4.17 2.11 15.31
C MET A 228 -4.39 0.63 15.01
N ASP A 229 -4.25 0.25 13.74
CA ASP A 229 -4.28 -1.15 13.32
C ASP A 229 -2.84 -1.69 13.20
N TRP A 230 -2.28 -2.16 14.31
CA TRP A 230 -0.91 -2.70 14.34
C TRP A 230 -0.78 -4.02 13.58
N SER A 231 -1.90 -4.70 13.27
CA SER A 231 -1.89 -5.92 12.43
C SER A 231 -1.39 -5.67 11.01
N GLN A 232 -1.33 -4.41 10.59
CA GLN A 232 -0.81 -4.00 9.29
C GLN A 232 0.72 -4.12 9.22
N PHE A 233 1.41 -4.18 10.37
CA PHE A 233 2.86 -4.36 10.45
C PHE A 233 3.32 -5.83 10.32
N LYS A 234 2.37 -6.78 10.24
CA LYS A 234 2.68 -8.18 9.96
C LYS A 234 3.19 -8.33 8.52
N PRO A 235 4.45 -8.79 8.30
CA PRO A 235 4.95 -9.04 6.95
C PRO A 235 4.10 -10.07 6.21
N ARG A 236 3.88 -9.84 4.91
CA ARG A 236 3.09 -10.71 4.01
C ARG A 236 3.80 -10.84 2.65
N GLY A 237 3.42 -11.83 1.85
CA GLY A 237 3.98 -12.02 0.51
C GLY A 237 5.50 -12.21 0.54
N HIS A 238 6.22 -11.55 -0.37
CA HIS A 238 7.68 -11.65 -0.48
C HIS A 238 8.44 -11.06 0.71
N TYR A 239 7.79 -10.27 1.58
CA TYR A 239 8.42 -9.72 2.77
C TYR A 239 8.61 -10.76 3.88
N ASP A 240 7.82 -11.84 3.89
CA ASP A 240 7.95 -12.95 4.84
C ASP A 240 8.91 -14.03 4.31
N ASP A 241 10.11 -13.61 3.90
CA ASP A 241 11.13 -14.50 3.32
C ASP A 241 12.24 -14.81 4.34
N ASN A 242 12.48 -16.10 4.61
CA ASN A 242 13.56 -16.55 5.49
C ASN A 242 14.96 -16.36 4.88
N GLN A 243 15.07 -16.31 3.55
CA GLN A 243 16.33 -16.06 2.85
C GLN A 243 16.75 -14.60 2.94
N PHE A 244 15.77 -13.68 2.99
CA PHE A 244 16.00 -12.24 3.06
C PHE A 244 15.30 -11.61 4.28
N PRO A 245 15.78 -11.90 5.51
CA PRO A 245 15.13 -11.43 6.74
C PRO A 245 15.10 -9.90 6.88
N ILE A 246 15.94 -9.17 6.15
CA ILE A 246 15.92 -7.70 6.08
C ILE A 246 14.60 -7.17 5.52
N LEU A 247 13.93 -7.91 4.64
CA LEU A 247 12.64 -7.50 4.07
C LEU A 247 11.56 -7.33 5.14
N ARG A 248 11.54 -8.19 6.17
CA ARG A 248 10.60 -8.04 7.31
C ARG A 248 10.82 -6.73 8.07
N LYS A 249 12.09 -6.30 8.22
CA LYS A 249 12.42 -5.03 8.89
C LYS A 249 12.03 -3.85 8.01
N TYR A 250 12.41 -3.90 6.75
CA TYR A 250 12.07 -2.90 5.75
C TYR A 250 10.56 -2.69 5.63
N PHE A 251 9.81 -3.79 5.54
CA PHE A 251 8.35 -3.75 5.52
C PHE A 251 7.79 -2.95 6.69
N ARG A 252 8.21 -3.26 7.92
CA ARG A 252 7.74 -2.54 9.12
C ARG A 252 8.15 -1.07 9.12
N VAL A 253 9.34 -0.76 8.61
CA VAL A 253 9.79 0.63 8.43
C VAL A 253 8.89 1.37 7.44
N MET A 254 8.62 0.79 6.27
CA MET A 254 7.73 1.38 5.28
C MET A 254 6.30 1.50 5.78
N MET A 255 5.81 0.53 6.54
CA MET A 255 4.50 0.62 7.20
C MET A 255 4.45 1.78 8.19
N TRP A 256 5.49 2.00 8.99
CA TRP A 256 5.57 3.14 9.90
C TRP A 256 5.58 4.46 9.13
N LEU A 257 6.46 4.59 8.13
CA LEU A 257 6.61 5.84 7.36
C LEU A 257 5.36 6.16 6.52
N GLY A 258 4.71 5.14 5.96
CA GLY A 258 3.54 5.31 5.09
C GLY A 258 2.21 5.43 5.81
N ARG A 259 2.06 4.90 7.04
CA ARG A 259 0.78 4.90 7.78
C ARG A 259 0.76 5.73 9.05
N THR A 260 1.90 6.24 9.53
CA THR A 260 1.90 7.18 10.64
C THR A 260 1.49 8.56 10.14
N GLU A 261 0.18 8.77 10.05
CA GLU A 261 -0.42 10.01 9.57
C GLU A 261 -0.19 11.17 10.53
N LEU A 262 0.02 12.37 9.97
CA LEU A 262 -0.04 13.64 10.67
C LEU A 262 -1.21 14.45 10.12
N TYR A 263 -2.20 14.74 10.95
CA TYR A 263 -3.37 15.49 10.53
C TYR A 263 -3.06 16.99 10.44
N LEU A 264 -3.13 17.51 9.22
CA LEU A 264 -3.02 18.95 8.93
C LEU A 264 -4.39 19.64 8.98
N LEU A 265 -5.46 18.86 8.80
CA LEU A 265 -6.86 19.27 8.90
C LEU A 265 -7.60 18.31 9.82
N LYS A 266 -8.67 18.79 10.45
CA LYS A 266 -9.53 17.94 11.27
C LYS A 266 -10.15 16.82 10.41
N PRO A 267 -10.02 15.54 10.79
CA PRO A 267 -10.65 14.45 10.05
C PRO A 267 -12.18 14.61 10.02
N ARG A 268 -12.77 14.33 8.85
CA ARG A 268 -14.23 14.45 8.61
C ARG A 268 -15.01 13.30 9.25
N SER A 269 -14.39 12.14 9.41
CA SER A 269 -14.99 10.99 10.07
C SER A 269 -15.09 11.21 11.58
N PHE A 270 -16.24 10.87 12.16
CA PHE A 270 -16.40 10.84 13.61
C PHE A 270 -15.85 9.51 14.14
N PRO A 271 -14.83 9.55 15.02
CA PRO A 271 -14.31 8.33 15.62
C PRO A 271 -15.37 7.69 16.53
N VAL A 272 -15.51 6.36 16.44
CA VAL A 272 -16.48 5.59 17.24
C VAL A 272 -15.95 5.27 18.64
N TYR A 273 -14.62 5.07 18.76
CA TYR A 273 -13.97 4.56 19.97
C TYR A 273 -13.07 5.59 20.67
N CYS A 274 -12.65 6.64 19.97
CA CYS A 274 -11.80 7.69 20.49
C CYS A 274 -12.54 9.02 20.42
N GLU A 275 -12.12 10.00 21.23
CA GLU A 275 -12.60 11.36 21.07
C GLU A 275 -12.08 11.98 19.77
N GLN A 276 -12.83 12.95 19.23
CA GLN A 276 -12.40 13.65 18.02
C GLN A 276 -11.16 14.49 18.32
N GLN A 277 -10.20 14.49 17.41
CA GLN A 277 -9.00 15.32 17.50
C GLN A 277 -9.36 16.80 17.70
N THR A 278 -8.76 17.42 18.71
CA THR A 278 -8.97 18.82 19.08
C THR A 278 -8.19 19.76 18.15
N PHE A 279 -8.47 21.07 18.22
CA PHE A 279 -7.67 22.05 17.48
C PHE A 279 -6.18 22.02 17.89
N ASN A 280 -5.89 21.77 19.18
CA ASN A 280 -4.51 21.67 19.66
C ASN A 280 -3.81 20.39 19.16
N ASP A 281 -4.53 19.28 19.02
CA ASP A 281 -3.99 18.06 18.41
C ASP A 281 -3.56 18.30 16.96
N ILE A 282 -4.42 18.95 16.18
CA ILE A 282 -4.13 19.30 14.79
C ILE A 282 -2.97 20.32 14.71
N LYS A 283 -2.91 21.29 15.63
CA LYS A 283 -1.81 22.25 15.72
C LYS A 283 -0.48 21.54 15.95
N ARG A 284 -0.42 20.64 16.94
CA ARG A 284 0.77 19.83 17.27
C ARG A 284 1.25 19.05 16.05
N GLN A 285 0.36 18.28 15.42
CA GLN A 285 0.69 17.47 14.24
C GLN A 285 1.08 18.31 13.02
N THR A 286 0.48 19.49 12.84
CA THR A 286 0.88 20.43 11.79
C THR A 286 2.31 20.93 12.03
N ILE A 287 2.65 21.29 13.26
CA ILE A 287 4.01 21.72 13.62
C ILE A 287 4.99 20.55 13.42
N ASP A 288 4.62 19.32 13.80
CA ASP A 288 5.44 18.12 13.57
C ASP A 288 5.76 17.94 12.08
N ALA A 289 4.78 18.11 11.19
CA ALA A 289 4.99 17.99 9.74
C ALA A 289 5.96 19.06 9.20
N PHE A 290 5.88 20.29 9.70
CA PHE A 290 6.82 21.34 9.33
C PHE A 290 8.22 21.08 9.87
N LEU A 291 8.35 20.60 11.11
CA LEU A 291 9.64 20.22 11.70
C LEU A 291 10.27 19.03 10.97
N ILE A 292 9.47 18.07 10.49
CA ILE A 292 9.94 16.98 9.60
C ILE A 292 10.47 17.58 8.30
N ASN A 293 9.72 18.47 7.63
CA ASN A 293 10.23 19.13 6.42
C ASN A 293 11.53 19.90 6.67
N GLU A 294 11.66 20.59 7.81
CA GLU A 294 12.88 21.31 8.17
C GLU A 294 14.05 20.37 8.47
N ILE A 295 13.84 19.24 9.14
CA ILE A 295 14.93 18.30 9.41
C ILE A 295 15.44 17.60 8.14
N PHE A 296 14.58 17.39 7.14
CA PHE A 296 15.00 16.92 5.81
C PHE A 296 15.93 17.94 5.12
N ASN A 297 15.59 19.23 5.22
CA ASN A 297 16.42 20.30 4.68
C ASN A 297 17.76 20.42 5.42
N LEU A 298 17.76 20.35 6.76
CA LEU A 298 18.97 20.37 7.59
C LEU A 298 19.89 19.18 7.29
N ALA A 299 19.31 18.00 7.13
CA ALA A 299 20.07 16.79 6.82
C ALA A 299 20.62 16.77 5.39
N GLY A 300 20.11 17.61 4.48
CA GLY A 300 20.54 17.63 3.08
C GLY A 300 20.16 16.36 2.30
N VAL A 301 19.16 15.61 2.76
CA VAL A 301 18.76 14.31 2.20
C VAL A 301 17.83 14.43 0.99
N GLN A 302 17.45 15.64 0.57
CA GLN A 302 16.46 15.85 -0.50
C GLN A 302 16.74 15.07 -1.80
N PRO A 303 17.99 15.00 -2.32
CA PRO A 303 18.26 14.21 -3.53
C PRO A 303 17.99 12.72 -3.33
N LEU A 304 18.33 12.20 -2.15
CA LEU A 304 18.16 10.79 -1.79
C LEU A 304 16.68 10.45 -1.58
N TYR A 305 15.95 11.35 -0.92
CA TYR A 305 14.52 11.26 -0.74
C TYR A 305 13.80 11.27 -2.08
N ASN A 306 14.14 12.20 -2.98
CA ASN A 306 13.54 12.26 -4.31
C ASN A 306 13.80 10.98 -5.12
N GLU A 307 15.01 10.40 -5.05
CA GLU A 307 15.31 9.10 -5.70
C GLU A 307 14.38 7.98 -5.18
N VAL A 308 14.17 7.91 -3.86
CA VAL A 308 13.26 6.94 -3.23
C VAL A 308 11.82 7.16 -3.67
N GLU A 309 11.33 8.41 -3.62
CA GLU A 309 9.96 8.75 -4.02
C GLU A 309 9.70 8.47 -5.50
N ASP A 310 10.65 8.79 -6.39
CA ASP A 310 10.51 8.52 -7.83
C ASP A 310 10.38 7.02 -8.10
N ILE A 311 11.15 6.19 -7.40
CA ILE A 311 11.06 4.73 -7.49
C ILE A 311 9.70 4.24 -6.96
N ILE A 312 9.29 4.68 -5.76
CA ILE A 312 8.00 4.27 -5.18
C ILE A 312 6.84 4.69 -6.08
N GLN A 313 6.89 5.93 -6.60
CA GLN A 313 5.87 6.46 -7.51
C GLN A 313 5.80 5.66 -8.81
N PHE A 314 6.91 5.14 -9.32
CA PHE A 314 6.90 4.28 -10.49
C PHE A 314 6.13 2.97 -10.25
N PHE A 315 6.28 2.36 -9.07
CA PHE A 315 5.63 1.09 -8.73
C PHE A 315 4.17 1.27 -8.26
N VAL A 316 3.91 2.25 -7.38
CA VAL A 316 2.62 2.39 -6.66
C VAL A 316 1.79 3.59 -7.18
N GLY A 317 2.40 4.47 -7.97
CA GLY A 317 1.80 5.70 -8.46
C GLY A 317 1.91 6.86 -7.47
N TYR A 318 1.24 7.97 -7.78
CA TYR A 318 1.27 9.18 -6.97
C TYR A 318 0.71 8.97 -5.56
N SER A 319 1.29 9.70 -4.61
CA SER A 319 0.81 9.78 -3.23
C SER A 319 -0.45 10.63 -3.14
N ASP A 320 -1.43 10.13 -2.39
CA ASP A 320 -2.67 10.87 -2.06
C ASP A 320 -2.49 11.78 -0.83
N ASN A 321 -1.31 11.76 -0.20
CA ASN A 321 -0.98 12.54 0.99
C ASN A 321 -0.29 13.86 0.64
N VAL A 322 -0.34 14.82 1.58
CA VAL A 322 0.47 16.04 1.50
C VAL A 322 1.96 15.67 1.61
N THR A 323 2.74 16.00 0.59
CA THR A 323 4.18 15.68 0.49
C THR A 323 5.06 16.79 1.06
N LEU A 324 6.36 16.53 1.26
CA LEU A 324 7.32 17.57 1.70
C LEU A 324 7.36 18.80 0.76
N PRO A 325 7.38 18.65 -0.58
CA PRO A 325 7.22 19.79 -1.49
C PRO A 325 5.94 20.60 -1.27
N ASN A 326 4.81 19.94 -0.95
CA ASN A 326 3.56 20.64 -0.66
C ASN A 326 3.66 21.44 0.65
N ILE A 327 4.32 20.90 1.68
CA ILE A 327 4.60 21.64 2.93
C ILE A 327 5.47 22.87 2.65
N GLN A 328 6.51 22.73 1.82
CA GLN A 328 7.37 23.86 1.43
C GLN A 328 6.62 24.93 0.63
N PHE A 329 5.72 24.51 -0.27
CA PHE A 329 4.82 25.42 -0.98
C PHE A 329 3.92 26.18 -0.01
N LEU A 330 3.26 25.49 0.92
CA LEU A 330 2.38 26.12 1.92
C LEU A 330 3.15 27.08 2.83
N LYS A 331 4.35 26.69 3.30
CA LYS A 331 5.25 27.56 4.07
C LYS A 331 5.49 28.89 3.35
N SER A 332 5.78 28.82 2.05
CA SER A 332 6.03 29.99 1.21
C SER A 332 4.78 30.82 0.97
N ALA A 333 3.64 30.18 0.74
CA ALA A 333 2.36 30.83 0.44
C ALA A 333 1.86 31.74 1.57
N ILE A 334 2.05 31.31 2.83
CA ILE A 334 1.65 32.10 4.01
C ILE A 334 2.82 32.88 4.63
N GLY A 335 4.00 32.91 3.98
CA GLY A 335 5.16 33.68 4.45
C GLY A 335 5.68 33.26 5.82
N LEU A 336 5.64 31.97 6.16
CA LEU A 336 6.18 31.44 7.41
C LEU A 336 7.70 31.39 7.37
N ASN A 337 8.38 32.02 8.34
CA ASN A 337 9.84 31.92 8.43
C ASN A 337 10.24 30.58 9.08
N ASN A 338 9.55 30.21 10.16
CA ASN A 338 9.86 29.01 10.94
C ASN A 338 8.58 28.37 11.54
N ALA A 339 8.69 27.13 11.99
CA ALA A 339 7.57 26.34 12.49
C ALA A 339 6.96 26.88 13.81
N SER A 340 7.69 27.68 14.59
CA SER A 340 7.19 28.20 15.87
C SER A 340 6.10 29.26 15.71
N GLU A 341 6.01 29.91 14.56
CA GLU A 341 4.92 30.84 14.24
C GLU A 341 3.55 30.14 14.20
N LEU A 342 3.50 28.82 13.92
CA LEU A 342 2.28 28.02 13.95
C LEU A 342 1.75 27.76 15.38
N LEU A 343 2.48 28.16 16.42
CA LEU A 343 1.95 28.21 17.78
C LEU A 343 0.81 29.24 17.90
N ASP A 344 0.84 30.30 17.07
CA ASP A 344 -0.25 31.25 16.93
C ASP A 344 -1.42 30.61 16.18
N SER A 345 -2.56 30.52 16.87
CA SER A 345 -3.80 29.95 16.32
C SER A 345 -4.28 30.67 15.06
N LEU A 346 -4.05 31.98 14.92
CA LEU A 346 -4.43 32.72 13.71
C LEU A 346 -3.57 32.29 12.51
N LYS A 347 -2.27 32.08 12.74
CA LYS A 347 -1.34 31.62 11.70
C LYS A 347 -1.65 30.19 11.27
N LEU A 348 -2.03 29.33 12.22
CA LEU A 348 -2.50 27.99 11.90
C LEU A 348 -3.80 28.00 11.08
N LEU A 349 -4.75 28.89 11.40
CA LEU A 349 -5.99 29.02 10.61
C LEU A 349 -5.70 29.49 9.18
N GLU A 350 -4.81 30.48 9.01
CA GLU A 350 -4.34 30.93 7.69
C GLU A 350 -3.72 29.77 6.89
N PHE A 351 -2.87 28.96 7.53
CA PHE A 351 -2.33 27.75 6.93
C PHE A 351 -3.43 26.78 6.49
N GLN A 352 -4.37 26.46 7.38
CA GLN A 352 -5.45 25.50 7.10
C GLN A 352 -6.36 25.97 5.97
N ASP A 353 -6.69 27.26 5.92
CA ASP A 353 -7.52 27.82 4.86
C ASP A 353 -6.77 27.84 3.52
N THR A 354 -5.47 28.11 3.53
CA THR A 354 -4.61 27.98 2.34
C THR A 354 -4.57 26.53 1.84
N LEU A 355 -4.39 25.57 2.76
CA LEU A 355 -4.37 24.14 2.45
C LEU A 355 -5.69 23.68 1.83
N LYS A 356 -6.85 24.01 2.41
CA LYS A 356 -8.19 23.60 1.91
C LYS A 356 -8.45 24.02 0.46
N ASN A 357 -7.78 25.07 -0.03
CA ASN A 357 -7.93 25.58 -1.39
C ASN A 357 -6.99 24.89 -2.41
N GLN A 358 -6.19 23.89 -1.99
CA GLN A 358 -5.28 23.15 -2.87
C GLN A 358 -5.89 21.86 -3.39
N SER A 359 -5.46 21.40 -4.56
CA SER A 359 -5.91 20.12 -5.14
C SER A 359 -5.46 18.89 -4.34
N PHE A 360 -4.42 19.01 -3.51
CA PHE A 360 -3.88 17.96 -2.66
C PHE A 360 -4.39 18.03 -1.19
N ALA A 361 -5.37 18.90 -0.91
CA ALA A 361 -5.83 19.19 0.46
C ALA A 361 -6.52 18.02 1.15
N TYR A 362 -7.24 17.23 0.36
CA TYR A 362 -8.05 16.12 0.82
C TYR A 362 -7.52 14.86 0.18
N GLN A 363 -7.28 13.83 1.00
CA GLN A 363 -7.10 12.48 0.50
C GLN A 363 -8.31 12.16 -0.39
N TYR A 364 -8.08 11.79 -1.64
CA TYR A 364 -9.13 11.21 -2.46
C TYR A 364 -9.48 9.88 -1.79
N ASP A 365 -10.63 9.83 -1.12
CA ASP A 365 -11.17 8.61 -0.56
C ASP A 365 -11.63 7.72 -1.72
N VAL A 366 -10.66 7.06 -2.34
CA VAL A 366 -10.84 5.91 -3.20
C VAL A 366 -9.96 4.83 -2.62
N ARG A 367 -10.51 4.09 -1.65
CA ARG A 367 -10.06 2.74 -1.35
C ARG A 367 -9.97 1.96 -2.66
N THR A 368 -8.77 1.88 -3.23
CA THR A 368 -8.26 0.82 -4.12
C THR A 368 -6.92 1.27 -4.69
N LYS A 369 -5.86 1.07 -3.92
CA LYS A 369 -4.62 0.57 -4.51
C LYS A 369 -4.18 -0.64 -3.72
N ILE A 370 -4.12 -1.74 -4.47
CA ILE A 370 -3.49 -3.01 -4.14
C ILE A 370 -2.10 -2.75 -3.54
N CYS A 371 -1.65 -3.65 -2.66
CA CYS A 371 -0.47 -3.65 -1.78
C CYS A 371 -0.83 -3.24 -0.35
N ASN A 372 -0.94 -4.15 0.63
CA ASN A 372 -0.15 -5.38 0.86
C ASN A 372 -0.88 -6.70 0.67
#